data_AF-A0AAW0FE85-F1
#
_entry.id   AF-A0AAW0FE85-F1
#
_cell.length_a   1.000
_cell.length_b   1.000
_cell.length_c   1.000
_cell.angle_alpha   90.00
_cell.angle_beta   90.00
_cell.angle_gamma   90.00
#
_symmetry.space_group_name_H-M   'P 1'
#
loop_
_entity.id
_entity.type
_entity.pdbx_description
1 polymer ?
#
loop_
_entity_poly.entity_id
_entity_poly.type
_entity_poly.pdbx_seq_one_letter_code
_entity_poly.pdbx_strand_id
1 'polypeptide(L)'
;MDTATLLRHIVNLQRANRELVSEANREVAAAVAVFNELVRMLDGSPVWLIEMDTPRDDERVCRDATNLCPLALTPADVAAMTPEHVSRVIPRLCEYLRTEECFGATNQLCAILECRGAELLSFPQLRLTWRRIRALLESLMECDATACEHESVSGALQLMESLAI
;
A
#
# COMPACT_ATOMS: atom_id res chain seq x y z
N MET A 1 10.26 -32.96 -11.06
CA MET A 1 9.99 -31.52 -11.12
C MET A 1 10.75 -30.89 -9.97
N ASP A 2 11.70 -30.01 -10.24
CA ASP A 2 12.52 -29.39 -9.19
C ASP A 2 11.74 -28.28 -8.44
N THR A 3 12.22 -27.92 -7.25
CA THR A 3 11.62 -26.90 -6.38
C THR A 3 11.63 -25.51 -6.99
N ALA A 4 12.64 -25.16 -7.78
CA ALA A 4 12.74 -23.87 -8.47
C ALA A 4 11.65 -23.71 -9.56
N THR A 5 11.32 -24.79 -10.25
CA THR A 5 10.27 -24.85 -11.28
C THR A 5 8.89 -24.71 -10.64
N LEU A 6 8.67 -25.33 -9.48
CA LEU A 6 7.44 -25.17 -8.69
C LEU A 6 7.21 -23.72 -8.24
N LEU A 7 8.24 -23.09 -7.68
CA LEU A 7 8.16 -21.69 -7.22
C LEU A 7 7.86 -20.72 -8.38
N ARG A 8 8.52 -20.92 -9.53
CA ARG A 8 8.26 -20.12 -10.73
C ARG A 8 6.82 -20.29 -11.24
N HIS A 9 6.26 -21.50 -11.15
CA HIS A 9 4.86 -21.76 -11.52
C HIS A 9 3.86 -21.06 -10.57
N ILE A 10 4.13 -21.08 -9.27
CA ILE A 10 3.28 -20.40 -8.27
C ILE A 10 3.27 -18.89 -8.52
N VAL A 11 4.43 -18.27 -8.78
CA VAL A 11 4.53 -16.84 -9.08
C VAL A 11 3.74 -16.49 -10.36
N ASN A 12 3.85 -17.31 -11.40
CA ASN A 12 3.10 -17.09 -12.64
C ASN A 12 1.59 -17.21 -12.43
N LEU A 13 1.14 -18.19 -11.64
CA LEU A 13 -0.28 -18.34 -11.28
C LEU A 13 -0.79 -17.15 -10.46
N GLN A 14 0.00 -16.65 -9.52
CA GLN A 14 -0.36 -15.46 -8.75
C GLN A 14 -0.48 -14.21 -9.63
N ARG A 15 0.40 -14.05 -10.63
CA ARG A 15 0.32 -12.95 -11.59
C ARG A 15 -0.95 -13.06 -12.44
N ALA A 16 -1.21 -14.21 -13.04
CA ALA A 16 -2.42 -14.45 -13.83
C ALA A 16 -3.69 -14.22 -13.00
N ASN A 17 -3.71 -14.66 -11.74
CA ASN A 17 -4.83 -14.42 -10.85
C ASN A 17 -5.06 -12.93 -10.57
N ARG A 18 -3.99 -12.14 -10.36
CA ARG A 18 -4.11 -10.68 -10.21
C ARG A 18 -4.64 -10.00 -11.47
N GLU A 19 -4.20 -10.44 -12.65
CA GLU A 19 -4.69 -9.92 -13.93
C GLU A 19 -6.19 -10.19 -14.10
N LEU A 20 -6.64 -11.41 -13.79
CA LEU A 20 -8.06 -11.79 -13.84
C LEU A 20 -8.91 -11.01 -12.82
N VAL A 21 -8.42 -10.81 -11.60
CA VAL A 21 -9.13 -10.00 -10.59
C VAL A 21 -9.22 -8.53 -11.03
N SER A 22 -8.15 -7.99 -11.61
CA SER A 22 -8.15 -6.63 -12.17
C SER A 22 -9.15 -6.48 -13.32
N GLU A 23 -9.25 -7.48 -14.19
CA GLU A 23 -10.24 -7.55 -15.27
C GLU A 23 -11.66 -7.60 -14.73
N ALA A 24 -11.94 -8.50 -13.78
CA ALA A 24 -13.26 -8.61 -13.15
C ALA A 24 -13.67 -7.30 -12.47
N ASN A 25 -12.74 -6.60 -11.80
CA ASN A 25 -13.02 -5.30 -11.18
C ASN A 25 -13.34 -4.23 -12.23
N ARG A 26 -12.65 -4.21 -13.38
CA ARG A 26 -12.96 -3.30 -14.49
C ARG A 26 -14.36 -3.58 -15.07
N GLU A 27 -14.73 -4.84 -15.23
CA GLU A 27 -16.06 -5.22 -15.74
C GLU A 27 -17.17 -4.83 -14.78
N VAL A 28 -16.98 -5.06 -13.46
CA VAL A 28 -17.93 -4.65 -12.43
C VAL A 28 -18.08 -3.13 -12.42
N ALA A 29 -16.98 -2.39 -12.49
CA ALA A 29 -17.01 -0.92 -12.56
C ALA A 29 -17.80 -0.43 -13.79
N ALA A 30 -17.59 -1.04 -14.96
CA ALA A 30 -18.34 -0.71 -16.17
C ALA A 30 -19.84 -1.02 -16.01
N ALA A 31 -20.18 -2.18 -15.42
CA ALA A 31 -21.57 -2.57 -15.18
C ALA A 31 -22.28 -1.60 -14.22
N VAL A 32 -21.60 -1.16 -13.15
CA VAL A 32 -22.15 -0.18 -12.21
C VAL A 32 -22.32 1.19 -12.87
N ALA A 33 -21.41 1.61 -13.74
CA ALA A 33 -21.55 2.85 -14.50
C ALA A 33 -22.81 2.82 -15.39
N VAL A 34 -23.04 1.71 -16.11
CA VAL A 34 -24.25 1.51 -16.93
C VAL A 34 -25.52 1.50 -16.07
N PHE A 35 -25.49 0.81 -14.92
CA PHE A 35 -26.62 0.77 -13.99
C PHE A 35 -26.97 2.17 -13.46
N ASN A 36 -25.97 2.93 -13.00
CA ASN A 36 -26.18 4.29 -12.52
C ASN A 36 -26.74 5.21 -13.61
N GLU A 37 -26.32 5.03 -14.85
CA GLU A 37 -26.87 5.78 -15.98
C GLU A 37 -28.33 5.43 -16.25
N LEU A 38 -28.69 4.14 -16.18
CA LEU A 38 -30.08 3.70 -16.29
C LEU A 38 -30.96 4.28 -15.18
N VAL A 39 -30.48 4.31 -13.93
CA VAL A 39 -31.18 4.93 -12.80
C VAL A 39 -31.44 6.41 -13.09
N ARG A 40 -30.45 7.14 -13.62
CA ARG A 40 -30.61 8.57 -13.97
C ARG A 40 -31.59 8.79 -15.13
N MET A 41 -31.51 7.98 -16.19
CA MET A 41 -32.39 8.10 -17.36
C MET A 41 -33.86 7.81 -17.04
N LEU A 42 -34.12 7.01 -15.99
CA LEU A 42 -35.47 6.64 -15.55
C LEU A 42 -36.00 7.54 -14.42
N ASP A 43 -35.36 8.69 -14.15
CA ASP A 43 -35.65 9.58 -13.03
C ASP A 43 -35.70 8.84 -11.67
N GLY A 44 -34.87 7.80 -11.54
CA GLY A 44 -34.76 6.99 -10.34
C GLY A 44 -34.18 7.78 -9.17
N SER A 45 -34.56 7.40 -7.94
CA SER A 45 -34.07 8.09 -6.74
C SER A 45 -32.54 7.97 -6.62
N PRO A 46 -31.83 9.05 -6.25
CA PRO A 46 -30.38 9.04 -6.06
C PRO A 46 -29.86 8.02 -5.04
N VAL A 47 -30.73 7.54 -4.14
CA VAL A 47 -30.41 6.50 -3.14
C VAL A 47 -30.08 5.15 -3.80
N TRP A 48 -30.54 4.94 -5.04
CA TRP A 48 -30.23 3.73 -5.81
C TRP A 48 -28.91 3.81 -6.56
N LEU A 49 -28.25 4.97 -6.58
CA LEU A 49 -26.94 5.11 -7.20
C LEU A 49 -25.91 4.39 -6.33
N ILE A 50 -25.16 3.50 -6.97
CA ILE A 50 -24.05 2.83 -6.33
C ILE A 50 -22.88 3.81 -6.37
N GLU A 51 -22.32 4.14 -5.21
CA GLU A 51 -21.09 4.92 -5.12
C GLU A 51 -20.00 4.16 -5.86
N MET A 52 -19.63 4.70 -7.01
CA MET A 52 -18.41 4.32 -7.69
C MET A 52 -17.27 4.99 -6.93
N ASP A 53 -16.15 4.28 -6.76
CA ASP A 53 -14.86 4.91 -6.52
C ASP A 53 -14.48 5.73 -7.77
N THR A 54 -15.24 6.79 -8.05
CA THR A 54 -14.84 7.81 -8.99
C THR A 54 -13.63 8.49 -8.36
N PRO A 55 -12.49 8.57 -9.07
CA PRO A 55 -11.40 9.41 -8.63
C PRO A 55 -11.95 10.84 -8.61
N ARG A 56 -12.29 11.33 -7.41
CA ARG A 56 -12.86 12.68 -7.22
C ARG A 56 -11.89 13.70 -7.82
N ASP A 57 -12.40 14.78 -8.39
CA ASP A 57 -11.59 15.86 -8.98
C ASP A 57 -10.67 16.56 -7.95
N ASP A 58 -10.88 16.35 -6.64
CA ASP A 58 -9.93 16.70 -5.56
C ASP A 58 -8.64 15.85 -5.59
N GLU A 59 -8.65 14.70 -6.28
CA GLU A 59 -7.45 13.95 -6.62
C GLU A 59 -6.62 14.63 -7.69
N ARG A 60 -7.09 15.65 -8.41
CA ARG A 60 -6.23 16.33 -9.37
C ARG A 60 -5.19 17.22 -8.70
N VAL A 61 -5.53 17.80 -7.55
CA VAL A 61 -4.57 18.55 -6.71
C VAL A 61 -3.74 17.61 -5.83
N CYS A 62 -4.29 16.45 -5.42
CA CYS A 62 -3.52 15.41 -4.69
C CYS A 62 -2.72 14.46 -5.60
N ARG A 63 -2.98 14.37 -6.91
CA ARG A 63 -2.21 13.52 -7.84
C ARG A 63 -0.78 14.01 -7.99
N ASP A 64 -0.57 15.32 -7.92
CA ASP A 64 0.78 15.87 -7.93
C ASP A 64 1.58 15.45 -6.68
N ALA A 65 0.91 15.23 -5.53
CA ALA A 65 1.54 14.64 -4.34
C ALA A 65 1.60 13.09 -4.37
N THR A 66 0.70 12.42 -5.10
CA THR A 66 0.63 10.94 -5.20
C THR A 66 1.60 10.36 -6.25
N ASN A 67 2.14 11.20 -7.13
CA ASN A 67 3.21 10.85 -8.07
C ASN A 67 4.61 10.84 -7.46
N LEU A 68 4.75 11.21 -6.18
CA LEU A 68 6.03 11.06 -5.49
C LEU A 68 6.35 9.58 -5.36
N CYS A 69 7.52 9.20 -5.89
CA CYS A 69 8.06 7.87 -5.67
C CYS A 69 8.19 7.68 -4.16
N PRO A 70 7.56 6.65 -3.56
CA PRO A 70 7.60 6.44 -2.12
C PRO A 70 9.03 6.32 -1.59
N LEU A 71 9.99 5.91 -2.42
CA LEU A 71 11.41 5.77 -2.08
C LEU A 71 12.21 7.09 -2.14
N ALA A 72 11.65 8.15 -2.73
CA ALA A 72 12.33 9.43 -2.95
C ALA A 72 11.80 10.55 -2.05
N LEU A 73 11.02 10.21 -1.02
CA LEU A 73 10.44 11.18 -0.09
C LEU A 73 11.53 11.79 0.79
N THR A 74 11.57 13.12 0.90
CA THR A 74 12.48 13.80 1.83
C THR A 74 11.90 13.81 3.25
N PRO A 75 12.71 14.04 4.30
CA PRO A 75 12.20 14.19 5.66
C PRO A 75 11.17 15.33 5.79
N ALA A 76 11.31 16.40 5.02
CA ALA A 76 10.36 17.50 4.98
C ALA A 76 9.01 17.07 4.38
N ASP A 77 9.04 16.25 3.33
CA ASP A 77 7.82 15.68 2.73
C ASP A 77 7.09 14.79 3.75
N VAL A 78 7.85 13.94 4.44
CA VAL A 78 7.31 13.06 5.48
C VAL A 78 6.67 13.85 6.62
N ALA A 79 7.33 14.91 7.08
CA ALA A 79 6.81 15.80 8.12
C ALA A 79 5.60 16.63 7.67
N ALA A 80 5.37 16.80 6.37
CA ALA A 80 4.23 17.51 5.81
C ALA A 80 3.04 16.59 5.44
N MET A 81 3.23 15.27 5.42
CA MET A 81 2.18 14.32 5.01
C MET A 81 0.98 14.32 5.95
N THR A 82 -0.23 14.41 5.38
CA THR A 82 -1.46 14.18 6.15
C THR A 82 -1.63 12.67 6.42
N PRO A 83 -2.38 12.29 7.46
CA PRO A 83 -2.60 10.87 7.76
C PRO A 83 -3.22 10.08 6.60
N GLU A 84 -4.09 10.70 5.80
CA GLU A 84 -4.67 10.10 4.60
C GLU A 84 -3.58 9.80 3.56
N HIS A 85 -2.61 10.71 3.38
CA HIS A 85 -1.47 10.47 2.49
C HIS A 85 -0.60 9.32 3.00
N VAL A 86 -0.29 9.29 4.30
CA VAL A 86 0.49 8.18 4.87
C VAL A 86 -0.22 6.84 4.67
N SER A 87 -1.55 6.82 4.80
CA SER A 87 -2.35 5.61 4.57
C SER A 87 -2.27 5.07 3.14
N ARG A 88 -1.96 5.92 2.16
CA ARG A 88 -1.75 5.55 0.75
C ARG A 88 -0.30 5.20 0.44
N VAL A 89 0.66 5.86 1.09
CA VAL A 89 2.10 5.65 0.88
C VAL A 89 2.56 4.33 1.50
N ILE A 90 2.11 4.00 2.72
CA ILE A 90 2.53 2.80 3.44
C ILE A 90 2.28 1.50 2.63
N PRO A 91 1.07 1.26 2.07
CA PRO A 91 0.84 0.08 1.23
C PRO A 91 1.77 -0.02 0.02
N ARG A 92 2.10 1.11 -0.62
CA ARG A 92 3.04 1.14 -1.74
C ARG A 92 4.47 0.80 -1.28
N LEU A 93 4.92 1.35 -0.15
CA LEU A 93 6.20 0.95 0.46
C LEU A 93 6.27 -0.55 0.75
N CYS A 94 5.15 -1.16 1.17
CA CYS A 94 5.09 -2.60 1.39
C CYS A 94 5.29 -3.44 0.11
N GLU A 95 4.94 -2.89 -1.06
CA GLU A 95 5.21 -3.56 -2.34
C GLU A 95 6.71 -3.58 -2.63
N TYR A 96 7.40 -2.48 -2.33
CA TYR A 96 8.86 -2.37 -2.47
C TYR A 96 9.65 -3.19 -1.45
N LEU A 97 9.08 -3.48 -0.26
CA LEU A 97 9.69 -4.42 0.71
C LEU A 97 9.87 -5.84 0.14
N ARG A 98 9.23 -6.17 -0.99
CA ARG A 98 9.34 -7.48 -1.66
C ARG A 98 10.19 -7.45 -2.93
N THR A 99 10.83 -6.32 -3.21
CA THR A 99 11.70 -6.13 -4.38
C THR A 99 13.15 -5.91 -3.95
N GLU A 100 14.03 -5.71 -4.92
CA GLU A 100 15.44 -5.34 -4.67
C GLU A 100 15.58 -3.99 -3.95
N GLU A 101 14.51 -3.20 -3.90
CA GLU A 101 14.47 -1.89 -3.25
C GLU A 101 14.01 -1.96 -1.78
N CYS A 102 13.93 -3.17 -1.21
CA CYS A 102 13.41 -3.41 0.13
C CYS A 102 14.10 -2.60 1.24
N PHE A 103 15.40 -2.31 1.10
CA PHE A 103 16.14 -1.51 2.07
C PHE A 103 15.84 -0.02 1.97
N GLY A 104 15.70 0.51 0.75
CA GLY A 104 15.20 1.88 0.53
C GLY A 104 13.78 2.05 1.09
N ALA A 105 12.93 1.04 0.87
CA ALA A 105 11.58 1.02 1.41
C ALA A 105 11.57 0.95 2.94
N THR A 106 12.49 0.20 3.54
CA THR A 106 12.66 0.09 5.00
C THR A 106 13.10 1.41 5.61
N ASN A 107 14.12 2.06 5.05
CA ASN A 107 14.58 3.36 5.53
C ASN A 107 13.48 4.40 5.48
N GLN A 108 12.69 4.40 4.40
CA GLN A 108 11.60 5.34 4.28
C GLN A 108 10.43 5.04 5.19
N LEU A 109 10.17 3.74 5.43
CA LEU A 109 9.24 3.33 6.45
C LEU A 109 9.70 3.85 7.82
N CYS A 110 10.97 3.67 8.22
CA CYS A 110 11.50 4.23 9.47
C CYS A 110 11.23 5.72 9.61
N ALA A 111 11.56 6.52 8.59
CA ALA A 111 11.34 7.97 8.62
C ALA A 111 9.86 8.33 8.84
N ILE A 112 8.93 7.59 8.21
CA ILE A 112 7.50 7.77 8.43
C ILE A 112 7.10 7.37 9.85
N LEU A 113 7.64 6.29 10.40
CA LEU A 113 7.35 5.84 11.76
C LEU A 113 7.85 6.82 12.82
N GLU A 114 9.04 7.38 12.65
CA GLU A 114 9.61 8.38 13.57
C GLU A 114 8.77 9.65 13.61
N CYS A 115 8.31 10.12 12.45
CA CYS A 115 7.61 11.40 12.34
C CYS A 115 6.09 11.29 12.59
N ARG A 116 5.47 10.16 12.26
CA ARG A 116 4.00 10.01 12.23
C ARG A 116 3.49 8.74 12.91
N GLY A 117 4.37 7.91 13.50
CA GLY A 117 4.02 6.62 14.09
C GLY A 117 2.85 6.65 15.07
N ALA A 118 2.80 7.67 15.94
CA ALA A 118 1.74 7.82 16.94
C ALA A 118 0.35 8.06 16.30
N GLU A 119 0.29 8.83 15.21
CA GLU A 119 -0.95 9.10 14.48
C GLU A 119 -1.43 7.85 13.74
N LEU A 120 -0.52 7.01 13.22
CA LEU A 120 -0.87 5.82 12.43
C LEU A 120 -1.63 4.76 13.23
N LEU A 121 -1.40 4.66 14.53
CA LEU A 121 -2.09 3.71 15.42
C LEU A 121 -3.56 4.06 15.65
N SER A 122 -3.90 5.34 15.45
CA SER A 122 -5.27 5.83 15.57
C SER A 122 -6.15 5.43 14.37
N PHE A 123 -5.55 4.97 13.28
CA PHE A 123 -6.26 4.53 12.07
C PHE A 123 -6.47 3.00 12.05
N PRO A 124 -7.70 2.49 12.20
CA PRO A 124 -7.98 1.05 12.28
C PRO A 124 -7.52 0.27 11.04
N GLN A 125 -7.67 0.88 9.87
CA GLN A 125 -7.29 0.34 8.57
C GLN A 125 -5.77 0.10 8.42
N LEU A 126 -4.95 0.80 9.19
CA LEU A 126 -3.49 0.62 9.17
C LEU A 126 -3.00 -0.49 10.11
N ARG A 127 -3.82 -0.94 11.06
CA ARG A 127 -3.42 -2.00 12.02
C ARG A 127 -3.20 -3.37 11.35
N LEU A 128 -3.99 -3.71 10.33
CA LEU A 128 -3.79 -4.95 9.56
C LEU A 128 -2.54 -4.86 8.68
N THR A 129 -2.31 -3.69 8.09
CA THR A 129 -1.10 -3.39 7.32
C THR A 129 0.14 -3.44 8.21
N TRP A 130 0.03 -3.00 9.47
CA TRP A 130 1.10 -3.03 10.48
C TRP A 130 1.64 -4.43 10.74
N ARG A 131 0.74 -5.41 10.97
CA ARG A 131 1.15 -6.82 11.18
C ARG A 131 1.85 -7.38 9.95
N ARG A 132 1.39 -7.02 8.75
CA ARG A 132 2.00 -7.46 7.49
C ARG A 132 3.38 -6.85 7.28
N ILE A 133 3.55 -5.56 7.60
CA ILE A 133 4.85 -4.87 7.54
C ILE A 133 5.84 -5.53 8.50
N ARG A 134 5.43 -5.77 9.74
CA ARG A 134 6.25 -6.44 10.75
C ARG A 134 6.74 -7.80 10.24
N ALA A 135 5.85 -8.63 9.72
CA ALA A 135 6.23 -9.93 9.19
C ALA A 135 7.19 -9.84 7.99
N LEU A 136 7.06 -8.80 7.14
CA LEU A 136 7.97 -8.57 6.03
C LEU A 136 9.37 -8.14 6.52
N LEU A 137 9.43 -7.24 7.50
CA LEU A 137 10.70 -6.82 8.12
C LEU A 137 11.38 -7.98 8.86
N GLU A 138 10.63 -8.79 9.61
CA GLU A 138 11.14 -10.01 10.25
C GLU A 138 11.72 -10.97 9.21
N SER A 139 11.06 -11.15 8.05
CA SER A 139 11.60 -11.99 6.97
C SER A 139 12.88 -11.42 6.33
N LEU A 140 13.06 -10.09 6.31
CA LEU A 140 14.29 -9.46 5.82
C LEU A 140 15.46 -9.67 6.79
N MET A 141 15.20 -9.85 8.09
CA MET A 141 16.21 -10.22 9.08
C MET A 141 16.70 -11.67 8.95
N GLU A 142 15.97 -12.54 8.26
CA GLU A 142 16.35 -13.93 7.99
C GLU A 142 17.15 -14.10 6.69
N CYS A 143 17.27 -13.04 5.90
CA CYS A 143 18.07 -13.01 4.67
C CYS A 143 19.54 -12.66 4.95
N ASP A 144 20.44 -13.06 4.05
CA ASP A 144 21.86 -12.65 4.06
C ASP A 144 22.02 -11.15 3.69
N ALA A 145 21.58 -10.26 4.58
CA ALA A 145 21.69 -8.81 4.44
C ALA A 145 23.00 -8.29 5.05
N THR A 146 23.43 -7.10 4.61
CA THR A 146 24.59 -6.42 5.20
C THR A 146 24.29 -5.92 6.62
N ALA A 147 25.34 -5.65 7.41
CA ALA A 147 25.17 -5.15 8.77
C ALA A 147 24.37 -3.82 8.85
N CYS A 148 24.56 -2.94 7.87
CA CYS A 148 23.83 -1.67 7.76
C CYS A 148 22.33 -1.91 7.50
N GLU A 149 22.02 -2.87 6.63
CA GLU A 149 20.65 -3.24 6.29
C GLU A 149 19.92 -3.90 7.47
N HIS A 150 20.59 -4.78 8.21
CA HIS A 150 20.07 -5.33 9.46
C HIS A 150 19.81 -4.25 10.51
N GLU A 151 20.69 -3.25 10.62
CA GLU A 151 20.50 -2.13 11.55
C GLU A 151 19.27 -1.30 11.19
N SER A 152 19.07 -1.00 9.91
CA SER A 152 17.86 -0.32 9.42
C SER A 152 16.58 -1.11 9.69
N VAL A 153 16.56 -2.42 9.39
CA VAL A 153 15.39 -3.28 9.61
C VAL A 153 15.11 -3.45 11.11
N SER A 154 16.14 -3.61 11.93
CA SER A 154 16.03 -3.68 13.38
C SER A 154 15.49 -2.36 13.97
N GLY A 155 15.97 -1.22 13.50
CA GLY A 155 15.46 0.10 13.90
C GLY A 155 13.98 0.27 13.55
N ALA A 156 13.57 -0.15 12.36
CA ALA A 156 12.16 -0.15 11.96
C ALA A 156 11.31 -0.99 12.92
N LEU A 157 11.75 -2.21 13.24
CA LEU A 157 11.04 -3.13 14.14
C LEU A 157 10.94 -2.56 15.56
N GLN A 158 12.02 -1.98 16.10
CA GLN A 158 12.01 -1.35 17.42
C GLN A 158 11.05 -0.17 17.50
N LEU A 159 11.04 0.69 16.46
CA LEU A 159 10.06 1.78 16.37
C LEU A 159 8.64 1.23 16.32
N MET A 160 8.40 0.17 15.55
CA MET A 160 7.08 -0.46 15.50
C MET A 160 6.62 -1.05 16.84
N GLU A 161 7.54 -1.62 17.62
CA GLU A 161 7.27 -2.14 18.97
C GLU A 161 7.00 -1.04 19.97
N SER A 162 7.75 0.07 19.91
CA SER A 162 7.54 1.24 20.78
C SER A 162 6.16 1.88 20.58
N LEU A 163 5.58 1.70 19.39
CA LEU A 163 4.28 2.22 18.99
C LEU A 163 3.13 1.21 19.27
N ALA A 164 3.41 -0.08 19.39
CA ALA A 164 2.40 -1.09 19.70
C ALA A 164 2.12 -1.14 21.21
N ILE A 165 1.22 -0.27 21.69
CA ILE A 165 0.62 -0.37 23.05
C ILE A 165 -0.29 -1.60 23.12
#